data_AF-A0A7R9NYF2-F1
#
_entry.id   AF-A0A7R9NYF2-F1
#
_cell.length_a   1.000
_cell.length_b   1.000
_cell.length_c   1.000
_cell.angle_alpha   90.00
_cell.angle_beta   90.00
_cell.angle_gamma   90.00
#
_symmetry.space_group_name_H-M   'P 1'
#
loop_
_entity.id
_entity.type
_entity.pdbx_description
1 polymer ?
#
loop_
_entity_poly.entity_id
_entity_poly.type
_entity_poly.pdbx_seq_one_letter_code
_entity_poly.pdbx_strand_id
1 'polypeptide(L)'
;MLTSTGNKFQDLRRDLQAVIGTRANFNIAQIENYGGETFLSEEVSIALLQESKLAFKRCQLLSRQSDLPGNAVQILESLLHYLMLEHVDYALDLGLHCVPIPETKTQPQIYFFDVVQQCNAIVHLLEKQFNDSLVPLVISTPKHGDCLQKKKYLLEQIEMKLDIGLDRSINAIVGWVKIYLQTEQKRTDFKPETDTDTLASPACLAVVQFVGSTVDRIRDSLDGKNVESLMTELGVRFHRVVYEHLQQFQYNSAGAMCVICDVNEYRKCVKEFKVPLVNSLFDALHALCNLLLVKPENLKQVCTGDQLSGLDRSILLNFIQLRADYKTQKLANSLRGLAT
;
A
#
# COMPACT_ATOMS: atom_id res chain seq x y z
N MET A 1 12.70 -20.76 -49.63
CA MET A 1 13.34 -20.88 -48.30
C MET A 1 12.83 -19.78 -47.36
N LEU A 2 11.51 -19.66 -47.17
CA LEU A 2 10.87 -18.55 -46.41
C LEU A 2 9.60 -18.97 -45.62
N THR A 3 9.45 -20.25 -45.26
CA THR A 3 8.25 -20.74 -44.53
C THR A 3 8.54 -21.25 -43.12
N SER A 4 9.78 -21.20 -42.63
CA SER A 4 10.15 -21.75 -41.31
C SER A 4 10.15 -20.71 -40.17
N THR A 5 10.20 -19.41 -40.47
CA THR A 5 10.26 -18.34 -39.46
C THR A 5 8.88 -17.93 -38.92
N GLY A 6 7.81 -18.14 -39.67
CA GLY A 6 6.43 -17.81 -39.24
C GLY A 6 5.90 -18.72 -38.13
N ASN A 7 6.19 -20.03 -38.20
CA ASN A 7 5.72 -20.99 -37.20
C ASN A 7 6.43 -20.81 -35.85
N LYS A 8 7.75 -20.57 -35.85
CA LYS A 8 8.49 -20.38 -34.59
C LYS A 8 8.02 -19.18 -33.78
N PHE A 9 7.55 -18.12 -34.44
CA PHE A 9 7.02 -16.93 -33.77
C PHE A 9 5.60 -17.15 -33.22
N GLN A 10 4.79 -17.96 -33.90
CA GLN A 10 3.48 -18.39 -33.40
C GLN A 10 3.61 -19.36 -32.22
N ASP A 11 4.57 -20.29 -32.27
CA ASP A 11 4.86 -21.21 -31.18
C ASP A 11 5.41 -20.45 -29.96
N LEU A 12 6.32 -19.50 -30.15
CA LEU A 12 6.83 -18.65 -29.07
C LEU A 12 5.72 -17.81 -28.42
N ARG A 13 4.77 -17.30 -29.22
CA ARG A 13 3.60 -16.55 -28.72
C ARG A 13 2.62 -17.45 -27.97
N ARG A 14 2.44 -18.69 -28.42
CA ARG A 14 1.60 -19.69 -27.76
C ARG A 14 2.22 -20.15 -26.44
N ASP A 15 3.54 -20.33 -26.40
CA ASP A 15 4.29 -20.67 -25.19
C ASP A 15 4.36 -19.48 -24.22
N LEU A 16 4.49 -18.24 -24.70
CA LEU A 16 4.33 -17.04 -23.86
C LEU A 16 2.92 -16.91 -23.31
N GLN A 17 1.88 -17.17 -24.12
CA GLN A 17 0.50 -17.20 -23.64
C GLN A 17 0.23 -18.37 -22.69
N ALA A 18 0.93 -19.49 -22.83
CA ALA A 18 0.83 -20.63 -21.90
C ALA A 18 1.59 -20.36 -20.59
N VAL A 19 2.74 -19.69 -20.64
CA VAL A 19 3.52 -19.27 -19.45
C VAL A 19 2.84 -18.09 -18.74
N ILE A 20 2.25 -17.16 -19.48
CA ILE A 20 1.38 -16.12 -18.93
C ILE A 20 0.08 -16.75 -18.43
N GLY A 21 -0.52 -17.71 -19.12
CA GLY A 21 -1.73 -18.41 -18.67
C GLY A 21 -1.52 -19.32 -17.45
N THR A 22 -0.31 -19.84 -17.25
CA THR A 22 0.05 -20.63 -16.05
C THR A 22 0.49 -19.74 -14.89
N ARG A 23 1.04 -18.54 -15.15
CA ARG A 23 1.29 -17.52 -14.11
C ARG A 23 0.11 -16.58 -13.84
N ALA A 24 -0.86 -16.52 -14.76
CA ALA A 24 -2.06 -15.70 -14.71
C ALA A 24 -3.34 -16.55 -14.73
N ASN A 25 -3.25 -17.83 -14.36
CA ASN A 25 -4.38 -18.54 -13.77
C ASN A 25 -4.61 -18.01 -12.34
N PHE A 26 -4.88 -16.70 -12.26
CA PHE A 26 -5.65 -16.15 -11.17
C PHE A 26 -7.04 -16.78 -11.33
N ASN A 27 -7.33 -17.80 -10.53
CA ASN A 27 -8.71 -18.19 -10.30
C ASN A 27 -9.41 -17.03 -9.58
N ILE A 28 -9.85 -16.04 -10.36
CA ILE A 28 -10.69 -14.89 -9.94
C ILE A 28 -12.05 -15.39 -9.42
N ALA A 29 -12.36 -16.68 -9.57
CA ALA A 29 -13.68 -17.23 -9.33
C ALA A 29 -14.11 -17.21 -7.86
N GLN A 30 -13.21 -17.31 -6.88
CA GLN A 30 -13.56 -17.26 -5.46
C GLN A 30 -12.40 -16.70 -4.65
N ILE A 31 -12.43 -15.40 -4.32
CA ILE A 31 -11.67 -14.92 -3.16
C ILE A 31 -12.30 -15.60 -1.95
N GLU A 32 -11.70 -16.68 -1.48
CA GLU A 32 -12.15 -17.37 -0.27
C GLU A 32 -11.81 -16.48 0.93
N ASN A 33 -12.81 -15.75 1.43
CA ASN A 33 -12.68 -15.05 2.69
C ASN A 33 -12.85 -16.10 3.80
N TYR A 34 -11.76 -16.68 4.28
CA TYR A 34 -11.73 -17.63 5.41
C TYR A 34 -12.14 -16.97 6.75
N GLY A 35 -12.98 -15.94 6.74
CA GLY A 35 -13.44 -15.24 7.94
C GLY A 35 -12.34 -14.48 8.69
N GLY A 36 -11.22 -14.17 8.03
CA GLY A 36 -10.06 -13.56 8.67
C GLY A 36 -9.10 -14.54 9.35
N GLU A 37 -9.28 -15.86 9.17
CA GLU A 37 -8.27 -16.84 9.56
C GLU A 37 -6.94 -16.56 8.86
N THR A 38 -5.88 -16.35 9.65
CA THR A 38 -4.54 -16.04 9.13
C THR A 38 -3.75 -17.30 8.78
N PHE A 39 -4.16 -18.46 9.33
CA PHE A 39 -3.44 -19.73 9.30
C PHE A 39 -2.02 -19.66 9.91
N LEU A 40 -1.68 -18.55 10.57
CA LEU A 40 -0.45 -18.36 11.33
C LEU A 40 -0.74 -18.54 12.82
N SER A 41 -0.19 -19.61 13.39
CA SER A 41 -0.25 -19.86 14.84
C SER A 41 1.08 -19.49 15.50
N GLU A 42 1.05 -18.50 16.39
CA GLU A 42 2.18 -18.17 17.25
C GLU A 42 2.50 -19.30 18.23
N GLU A 43 1.49 -20.03 18.71
CA GLU A 43 1.67 -21.16 19.63
C GLU A 43 2.46 -22.29 18.97
N VAL A 44 2.10 -22.69 17.75
CA VAL A 44 2.85 -23.68 16.96
C VAL A 44 4.27 -23.19 16.71
N SER A 45 4.43 -21.90 16.38
CA SER A 45 5.73 -21.30 16.13
C SER A 45 6.64 -21.34 17.36
N ILE A 46 6.10 -20.98 18.53
CA ILE A 46 6.80 -21.04 19.81
C ILE A 46 7.16 -22.48 20.16
N ALA A 47 6.26 -23.44 19.95
CA ALA A 47 6.52 -24.85 20.22
C ALA A 47 7.67 -25.40 19.35
N LEU A 48 7.65 -25.14 18.04
CA LEU A 48 8.73 -25.52 17.12
C LEU A 48 10.07 -24.90 17.53
N LEU A 49 10.06 -23.62 17.85
CA LEU A 49 11.24 -22.91 18.33
C LEU A 49 11.78 -23.53 19.64
N GLN A 50 10.91 -23.79 20.61
CA GLN A 50 11.30 -24.43 21.88
C GLN A 50 11.92 -25.82 21.66
N GLU A 51 11.32 -26.66 20.83
CA GLU A 51 11.85 -27.99 20.54
C GLU A 51 13.21 -27.93 19.83
N SER A 52 13.38 -27.05 18.85
CA SER A 52 14.67 -26.83 18.21
C SER A 52 15.72 -26.26 19.18
N LYS A 53 15.32 -25.39 20.12
CA LYS A 53 16.23 -24.88 21.16
C LYS A 53 16.73 -25.99 22.08
N LEU A 54 15.84 -26.91 22.48
CA LEU A 54 16.24 -28.08 23.26
C LEU A 54 17.12 -29.02 22.43
N ALA A 55 16.84 -29.18 21.13
CA ALA A 55 17.69 -29.95 20.22
C ALA A 55 19.09 -29.35 20.09
N PHE A 56 19.25 -28.02 19.98
CA PHE A 56 20.55 -27.36 19.99
C PHE A 56 21.33 -27.62 21.28
N LYS A 57 20.67 -27.54 22.44
CA LYS A 57 21.30 -27.87 23.74
C LYS A 57 21.78 -29.32 23.80
N ARG A 58 20.94 -30.28 23.37
CA ARG A 58 21.34 -31.69 23.29
C ARG A 58 22.50 -31.90 22.32
N CYS A 59 22.45 -31.23 21.16
CA CYS A 59 23.50 -31.27 20.15
C CYS A 59 24.84 -30.80 20.72
N GLN A 60 24.84 -29.70 21.48
CA GLN A 60 26.02 -29.17 22.15
C GLN A 60 26.62 -30.15 23.17
N LEU A 61 25.79 -30.85 23.93
CA LEU A 61 26.24 -31.76 24.99
C LEU A 61 26.69 -33.13 24.47
N LEU A 62 26.06 -33.63 23.40
CA LEU A 62 26.18 -35.02 22.97
C LEU A 62 27.00 -35.19 21.68
N SER A 63 27.16 -34.13 20.87
CA SER A 63 27.96 -34.22 19.65
C SER A 63 29.45 -34.19 19.94
N ARG A 64 30.24 -34.89 19.12
CA ARG A 64 31.69 -34.69 19.07
C ARG A 64 32.00 -33.30 18.55
N GLN A 65 33.11 -32.70 18.99
CA GLN A 65 33.48 -31.33 18.62
C GLN A 65 33.64 -31.15 17.09
N SER A 66 34.09 -32.17 16.37
CA SER A 66 34.21 -32.16 14.90
C SER A 66 32.87 -32.13 14.18
N ASP A 67 31.84 -32.73 14.78
CA ASP A 67 30.56 -33.00 14.13
C ASP A 67 29.48 -32.00 14.57
N LEU A 68 29.69 -31.35 15.73
CA LEU A 68 28.78 -30.37 16.32
C LEU A 68 28.25 -29.32 15.33
N PRO A 69 29.09 -28.66 14.50
CA PRO A 69 28.60 -27.63 13.58
C PRO A 69 27.70 -28.22 12.49
N GLY A 70 28.03 -29.41 11.98
CA GLY A 70 27.23 -30.10 10.96
C GLY A 70 25.88 -30.58 11.50
N ASN A 71 25.86 -31.08 12.73
CA ASN A 71 24.63 -31.50 13.40
C ASN A 71 23.74 -30.30 13.75
N ALA A 72 24.33 -29.18 14.20
CA ALA A 72 23.59 -27.95 14.44
C ALA A 72 22.94 -27.39 13.16
N VAL A 73 23.65 -27.44 12.03
CA VAL A 73 23.10 -27.03 10.73
C VAL A 73 21.88 -27.89 10.34
N GLN A 74 21.92 -29.21 10.54
CA GLN A 74 20.78 -30.08 10.24
C GLN A 74 19.55 -29.74 11.09
N ILE A 75 19.72 -29.42 12.37
CA ILE A 75 18.62 -28.98 13.24
C ILE A 75 18.04 -27.65 12.75
N LEU A 76 18.88 -26.70 12.33
CA LEU A 76 18.43 -25.44 11.74
C LEU A 76 17.63 -25.71 10.46
N GLU A 77 18.11 -26.58 9.57
CA GLU A 77 17.44 -26.88 8.31
C GLU A 77 16.04 -27.47 8.54
N SER A 78 15.90 -28.39 9.50
CA SER A 78 14.58 -28.89 9.89
C SER A 78 13.68 -27.79 10.46
N LEU A 79 14.20 -26.91 11.33
CA LEU A 79 13.43 -25.79 11.87
C LEU A 79 12.95 -24.86 10.76
N LEU A 80 13.85 -24.44 9.87
CA LEU A 80 13.51 -23.53 8.77
C LEU A 80 12.51 -24.16 7.80
N HIS A 81 12.62 -25.46 7.52
CA HIS A 81 11.67 -26.14 6.67
C HIS A 81 10.25 -26.14 7.27
N TYR A 82 10.08 -26.59 8.51
CA TYR A 82 8.74 -26.69 9.10
C TYR A 82 8.16 -25.36 9.55
N LEU A 83 8.98 -24.47 10.14
CA LEU A 83 8.50 -23.18 10.61
C LEU A 83 8.33 -22.18 9.46
N MET A 84 9.34 -22.03 8.59
CA MET A 84 9.29 -20.97 7.59
C MET A 84 8.60 -21.41 6.30
N LEU A 85 8.84 -22.62 5.80
CA LEU A 85 8.23 -23.07 4.54
C LEU A 85 6.84 -23.66 4.75
N GLU A 86 6.70 -24.70 5.58
CA GLU A 86 5.42 -25.42 5.71
C GLU A 86 4.36 -24.64 6.51
N HIS A 87 4.78 -23.69 7.35
CA HIS A 87 3.86 -22.90 8.18
C HIS A 87 3.74 -21.45 7.71
N VAL A 88 4.82 -20.67 7.76
CA VAL A 88 4.75 -19.23 7.43
C VAL A 88 4.51 -18.98 5.93
N ASP A 89 5.31 -19.59 5.06
CA ASP A 89 5.23 -19.37 3.61
C ASP A 89 3.88 -19.84 3.03
N TYR A 90 3.38 -20.98 3.52
CA TYR A 90 2.05 -21.50 3.19
C TYR A 90 0.93 -20.52 3.59
N ALA A 91 0.94 -20.04 4.83
CA ALA A 91 -0.07 -19.10 5.31
C ALA A 91 -0.02 -17.76 4.55
N LEU A 92 1.17 -17.30 4.16
CA LEU A 92 1.33 -16.11 3.33
C LEU A 92 0.75 -16.29 1.93
N ASP A 93 0.94 -17.45 1.30
CA ASP A 93 0.31 -17.72 0.00
C ASP A 93 -1.22 -17.69 0.10
N LEU A 94 -1.80 -18.31 1.13
CA LEU A 94 -3.24 -18.23 1.39
C LEU A 94 -3.68 -16.77 1.64
N GLY A 95 -2.97 -16.04 2.50
CA GLY A 95 -3.25 -14.64 2.80
C GLY A 95 -3.23 -13.77 1.55
N LEU A 96 -2.28 -14.00 0.64
CA LEU A 96 -2.16 -13.29 -0.63
C LEU A 96 -3.35 -13.53 -1.56
N HIS A 97 -3.94 -14.73 -1.52
CA HIS A 97 -5.15 -15.05 -2.27
C HIS A 97 -6.41 -14.41 -1.68
N CYS A 98 -6.39 -14.09 -0.38
CA CYS A 98 -7.52 -13.46 0.32
C CYS A 98 -7.56 -11.94 0.17
N VAL A 99 -6.49 -11.29 -0.34
CA VAL A 99 -6.47 -9.83 -0.51
C VAL A 99 -7.57 -9.41 -1.50
N PRO A 100 -8.49 -8.50 -1.11
CA PRO A 100 -9.56 -8.07 -1.99
C PRO A 100 -9.05 -7.45 -3.28
N ILE A 101 -9.77 -7.69 -4.38
CA ILE A 101 -9.48 -7.03 -5.66
C ILE A 101 -9.90 -5.56 -5.55
N PRO A 102 -9.17 -4.62 -6.18
CA PRO A 102 -9.65 -3.25 -6.34
C PRO A 102 -11.05 -3.21 -7.00
N GLU A 103 -11.71 -2.05 -6.89
CA GLU A 103 -12.93 -1.77 -7.65
C GLU A 103 -14.20 -2.49 -7.17
N THR A 104 -14.28 -2.84 -5.88
CA THR A 104 -15.53 -3.29 -5.24
C THR A 104 -16.38 -2.10 -4.77
N LYS A 105 -17.71 -2.24 -4.82
CA LYS A 105 -18.62 -1.25 -4.21
C LYS A 105 -18.67 -1.35 -2.68
N THR A 106 -18.40 -2.54 -2.16
CA THR A 106 -18.34 -2.81 -0.72
C THR A 106 -16.98 -2.41 -0.17
N GLN A 107 -16.99 -1.83 1.03
CA GLN A 107 -15.78 -1.48 1.76
C GLN A 107 -14.93 -2.74 1.99
N PRO A 108 -13.64 -2.74 1.60
CA PRO A 108 -12.81 -3.92 1.71
C PRO A 108 -12.39 -4.16 3.17
N GLN A 109 -12.35 -5.44 3.56
CA GLN A 109 -11.75 -5.88 4.81
C GLN A 109 -10.37 -6.47 4.51
N ILE A 110 -9.32 -5.84 5.03
CA ILE A 110 -7.94 -6.22 4.75
C ILE A 110 -7.39 -7.06 5.91
N TYR A 111 -7.66 -8.37 5.89
CA TYR A 111 -7.12 -9.31 6.90
C TYR A 111 -5.62 -9.55 6.75
N PHE A 112 -5.03 -9.18 5.60
CA PHE A 112 -3.61 -9.37 5.35
C PHE A 112 -2.71 -8.60 6.32
N PHE A 113 -3.19 -7.51 6.93
CA PHE A 113 -2.45 -6.81 7.97
C PHE A 113 -2.22 -7.69 9.21
N ASP A 114 -3.20 -8.52 9.57
CA ASP A 114 -3.10 -9.44 10.72
C ASP A 114 -2.08 -10.55 10.42
N VAL A 115 -2.04 -11.03 9.16
CA VAL A 115 -1.03 -11.98 8.67
C VAL A 115 0.38 -11.37 8.75
N VAL A 116 0.54 -10.12 8.33
CA VAL A 116 1.81 -9.38 8.39
C VAL A 116 2.30 -9.24 9.83
N GLN A 117 1.41 -8.87 10.75
CA GLN A 117 1.73 -8.72 12.18
C GLN A 117 2.27 -10.02 12.77
N GLN A 118 1.55 -11.13 12.58
CA GLN A 118 1.94 -12.44 13.12
C GLN A 118 3.22 -12.97 12.46
N CYS A 119 3.37 -12.77 11.14
CA CYS A 119 4.59 -13.14 10.43
C CYS A 119 5.82 -12.40 11.00
N ASN A 120 5.71 -11.08 11.24
CA ASN A 120 6.79 -10.29 11.84
C ASN A 120 7.15 -10.80 13.24
N ALA A 121 6.16 -11.13 14.07
CA ALA A 121 6.39 -11.70 15.39
C ALA A 121 7.18 -13.03 15.31
N ILE A 122 6.79 -13.93 14.42
CA ILE A 122 7.46 -15.22 14.21
C ILE A 122 8.91 -15.01 13.72
N VAL A 123 9.13 -14.10 12.76
CA VAL A 123 10.45 -13.77 12.24
C VAL A 123 11.36 -13.22 13.35
N HIS A 124 10.85 -12.34 14.22
CA HIS A 124 11.61 -11.83 15.37
C HIS A 124 12.01 -12.94 16.35
N LEU A 125 11.09 -13.88 16.63
CA LEU A 125 11.39 -15.02 17.50
C LEU A 125 12.44 -15.96 16.88
N LEU A 126 12.35 -16.23 15.58
CA LEU A 126 13.36 -17.00 14.85
C LEU A 126 14.72 -16.30 14.90
N GLU A 127 14.78 -15.00 14.64
CA GLU A 127 16.03 -14.22 14.65
C GLU A 127 16.70 -14.26 16.01
N LYS A 128 15.92 -14.10 17.08
CA LYS A 128 16.41 -14.22 18.45
C LYS A 128 16.98 -15.61 18.73
N GLN A 129 16.25 -16.67 18.38
CA GLN A 129 16.73 -18.04 18.59
C GLN A 129 17.97 -18.36 17.76
N PHE A 130 18.03 -17.89 16.53
CA PHE A 130 19.18 -18.05 15.65
C PHE A 130 20.45 -17.49 16.32
N ASN A 131 20.37 -16.26 16.83
CA ASN A 131 21.49 -15.60 17.50
C ASN A 131 21.83 -16.21 18.87
N ASP A 132 20.83 -16.55 19.67
CA ASP A 132 21.03 -17.04 21.03
C ASP A 132 21.47 -18.51 21.09
N SER A 133 20.98 -19.36 20.18
CA SER A 133 21.10 -20.82 20.29
C SER A 133 21.97 -21.44 19.18
N LEU A 134 21.88 -20.95 17.94
CA LEU A 134 22.63 -21.54 16.83
C LEU A 134 24.01 -20.90 16.67
N VAL A 135 24.09 -19.56 16.61
CA VAL A 135 25.35 -18.84 16.35
C VAL A 135 26.49 -19.31 17.26
N PRO A 136 26.31 -19.49 18.59
CA PRO A 136 27.38 -19.98 19.46
C PRO A 136 27.95 -21.34 19.07
N LEU A 137 27.18 -22.18 18.38
CA LEU A 137 27.61 -23.53 17.96
C LEU A 137 28.40 -23.54 16.65
N VAL A 138 28.26 -22.49 15.83
CA VAL A 138 28.82 -22.47 14.47
C VAL A 138 29.76 -21.29 14.19
N ILE A 139 29.79 -20.24 15.03
CA ILE A 139 30.47 -18.96 14.76
C ILE A 139 31.96 -19.09 14.39
N SER A 140 32.68 -20.03 15.02
CA SER A 140 34.10 -20.27 14.77
C SER A 140 34.36 -21.29 13.65
N THR A 141 33.38 -21.53 12.79
CA THR A 141 33.44 -22.57 11.76
C THR A 141 33.00 -22.03 10.39
N PRO A 142 33.44 -22.65 9.28
CA PRO A 142 32.99 -22.24 7.94
C PRO A 142 31.47 -22.30 7.76
N LYS A 143 30.75 -23.09 8.58
CA LYS A 143 29.29 -23.26 8.50
C LYS A 143 28.50 -22.02 8.92
N HIS A 144 29.10 -21.08 9.65
CA HIS A 144 28.42 -19.86 10.07
C HIS A 144 27.89 -19.05 8.87
N GLY A 145 28.70 -18.89 7.82
CA GLY A 145 28.32 -18.18 6.61
C GLY A 145 27.14 -18.87 5.89
N ASP A 146 27.20 -20.20 5.76
CA ASP A 146 26.14 -20.99 5.15
C ASP A 146 24.79 -20.80 5.89
N CYS A 147 24.80 -20.83 7.23
CA CYS A 147 23.60 -20.62 8.04
C CYS A 147 23.00 -19.24 7.83
N LEU A 148 23.83 -18.19 7.81
CA LEU A 148 23.40 -16.82 7.57
C LEU A 148 22.77 -16.67 6.18
N GLN A 149 23.42 -17.23 5.16
CA GLN A 149 22.93 -17.17 3.79
C GLN A 149 21.60 -17.89 3.62
N LYS A 150 21.43 -19.08 4.21
CA LYS A 150 20.17 -19.83 4.16
C LYS A 150 19.02 -19.08 4.82
N LYS A 151 19.25 -18.54 6.03
CA LYS A 151 18.25 -17.72 6.73
C LYS A 151 17.88 -16.50 5.89
N LYS A 152 18.89 -15.77 5.40
CA LYS A 152 18.69 -14.57 4.59
C LYS A 152 17.86 -14.87 3.34
N TYR A 153 18.20 -15.92 2.59
CA TYR A 153 17.47 -16.30 1.39
C TYR A 153 15.98 -16.57 1.67
N LEU A 154 15.66 -17.27 2.75
CA LEU A 154 14.26 -17.54 3.12
C LEU A 154 13.54 -16.25 3.52
N LEU A 155 14.15 -15.42 4.36
CA LEU A 155 13.54 -14.16 4.79
C LEU A 155 13.28 -13.21 3.61
N GLU A 156 14.16 -13.18 2.61
CA GLU A 156 13.94 -12.40 1.38
C GLU A 156 12.71 -12.88 0.58
N GLN A 157 12.43 -14.19 0.54
CA GLN A 157 11.22 -14.71 -0.11
C GLN A 157 9.94 -14.30 0.64
N ILE A 158 9.99 -14.38 1.97
CA ILE A 158 8.90 -13.98 2.85
C ILE A 158 8.62 -12.48 2.73
N GLU A 159 9.66 -11.65 2.76
CA GLU A 159 9.59 -10.20 2.59
C GLU A 159 8.97 -9.82 1.23
N MET A 160 9.37 -10.49 0.15
CA MET A 160 8.77 -10.30 -1.17
C MET A 160 7.26 -10.58 -1.19
N LYS A 161 6.81 -11.65 -0.52
CA LYS A 161 5.38 -11.99 -0.42
C LYS A 161 4.61 -10.94 0.40
N LEU A 162 5.18 -10.49 1.52
CA LEU A 162 4.61 -9.42 2.35
C LEU A 162 4.46 -8.13 1.53
N ASP A 163 5.50 -7.71 0.81
CA ASP A 163 5.47 -6.51 -0.04
C ASP A 163 4.37 -6.58 -1.11
N ILE A 164 4.23 -7.72 -1.78
CA ILE A 164 3.18 -7.94 -2.79
C ILE A 164 1.79 -7.80 -2.14
N GLY A 165 1.58 -8.41 -0.97
CA GLY A 165 0.29 -8.38 -0.30
C GLY A 165 -0.07 -7.00 0.25
N LEU A 166 0.92 -6.26 0.76
CA LEU A 166 0.76 -4.87 1.19
C LEU A 166 0.43 -3.94 0.01
N ASP A 167 1.11 -4.09 -1.14
CA ASP A 167 0.80 -3.31 -2.35
C ASP A 167 -0.63 -3.59 -2.85
N ARG A 168 -1.02 -4.88 -2.91
CA ARG A 168 -2.39 -5.27 -3.27
C ARG A 168 -3.41 -4.71 -2.29
N SER A 169 -3.10 -4.70 -1.00
CA SER A 169 -3.96 -4.14 0.04
C SER A 169 -4.16 -2.64 -0.17
N ILE A 170 -3.09 -1.87 -0.43
CA ILE A 170 -3.19 -0.45 -0.78
C ILE A 170 -4.06 -0.27 -2.03
N ASN A 171 -3.85 -1.07 -3.08
CA ASN A 171 -4.64 -1.00 -4.31
C ASN A 171 -6.13 -1.24 -4.05
N ALA A 172 -6.48 -2.18 -3.18
CA ALA A 172 -7.87 -2.42 -2.77
C ALA A 172 -8.47 -1.21 -2.03
N ILE A 173 -7.72 -0.64 -1.08
CA ILE A 173 -8.12 0.54 -0.30
C ILE A 173 -8.39 1.74 -1.22
N VAL A 174 -7.41 2.13 -2.05
CA VAL A 174 -7.54 3.30 -2.92
C VAL A 174 -8.50 3.06 -4.09
N GLY A 175 -8.62 1.81 -4.54
CA GLY A 175 -9.59 1.40 -5.54
C GLY A 175 -11.02 1.55 -5.04
N TRP A 176 -11.29 1.16 -3.80
CA TRP A 176 -12.59 1.40 -3.16
C TRP A 176 -12.88 2.90 -3.00
N VAL A 177 -11.91 3.69 -2.50
CA VAL A 177 -12.08 5.15 -2.35
C VAL A 177 -12.46 5.78 -3.69
N LYS A 178 -11.76 5.41 -4.77
CA LYS A 178 -12.05 5.91 -6.12
C LYS A 178 -13.49 5.61 -6.54
N ILE A 179 -13.95 4.36 -6.40
CA ILE A 179 -15.31 3.98 -6.78
C ILE A 179 -16.34 4.67 -5.90
N TYR A 180 -16.13 4.67 -4.59
CA TYR A 180 -17.05 5.25 -3.63
C TYR A 180 -17.26 6.74 -3.91
N LEU A 181 -16.19 7.49 -4.15
CA LEU A 181 -16.27 8.89 -4.53
C LEU A 181 -17.01 9.08 -5.86
N GLN A 182 -16.75 8.24 -6.87
CA GLN A 182 -17.43 8.30 -8.16
C GLN A 182 -18.94 8.00 -8.07
N THR A 183 -19.36 7.14 -7.14
CA THR A 183 -20.76 6.71 -7.02
C THR A 183 -21.56 7.61 -6.07
N GLU A 184 -20.96 8.03 -4.96
CA GLU A 184 -21.67 8.74 -3.88
C GLU A 184 -21.55 10.26 -3.97
N GLN A 185 -20.49 10.80 -4.57
CA GLN A 185 -20.30 12.24 -4.68
C GLN A 185 -20.89 12.80 -5.98
N LYS A 186 -21.92 13.62 -5.85
CA LYS A 186 -22.73 14.09 -6.98
C LYS A 186 -22.23 15.43 -7.51
N ARG A 187 -22.51 15.70 -8.79
CA ARG A 187 -22.18 17.00 -9.40
C ARG A 187 -22.83 18.19 -8.69
N THR A 188 -24.00 17.97 -8.10
CA THR A 188 -24.74 18.98 -7.32
C THR A 188 -24.03 19.38 -6.03
N ASP A 189 -23.11 18.55 -5.51
CA ASP A 189 -22.35 18.87 -4.30
C ASP A 189 -21.38 20.03 -4.55
N PHE A 190 -20.87 20.13 -5.78
CA PHE A 190 -19.91 21.16 -6.20
C PHE A 190 -20.48 22.19 -7.19
N LYS A 191 -21.72 21.99 -7.64
CA LYS A 191 -22.46 22.97 -8.43
C LYS A 191 -23.94 22.97 -8.03
N PRO A 192 -24.26 23.36 -6.78
CA PRO A 192 -25.65 23.45 -6.34
C PRO A 192 -26.38 24.56 -7.11
N GLU A 193 -27.68 24.34 -7.38
CA GLU A 193 -28.55 25.34 -8.02
C GLU A 193 -29.21 26.29 -7.02
N THR A 194 -29.27 25.87 -5.75
CA THR A 194 -29.84 26.62 -4.63
C THR A 194 -28.77 26.86 -3.57
N ASP A 195 -29.01 27.81 -2.67
CA ASP A 195 -28.15 27.99 -1.50
C ASP A 195 -28.16 26.70 -0.65
N THR A 196 -26.98 26.14 -0.45
CA THR A 196 -26.72 24.95 0.38
C THR A 196 -25.73 25.28 1.47
N ASP A 197 -25.87 24.57 2.60
CA ASP A 197 -24.93 24.68 3.71
C ASP A 197 -23.52 24.30 3.25
N THR A 198 -22.54 25.12 3.63
CA THR A 198 -21.13 24.96 3.27
C THR A 198 -20.44 24.03 4.27
N LEU A 199 -20.70 22.74 4.12
CA LEU A 199 -20.13 21.68 4.95
C LEU A 199 -19.36 20.67 4.09
N ALA A 200 -18.52 19.86 4.75
CA ALA A 200 -17.88 18.73 4.09
C ALA A 200 -18.96 17.73 3.60
N SER A 201 -18.75 17.19 2.40
CA SER A 201 -19.68 16.27 1.77
C SER A 201 -19.76 14.95 2.56
N PRO A 202 -20.93 14.30 2.61
CA PRO A 202 -21.07 12.98 3.23
C PRO A 202 -20.09 11.95 2.65
N ALA A 203 -19.82 12.04 1.34
CA ALA A 203 -18.85 11.17 0.67
C ALA A 203 -17.42 11.36 1.21
N CYS A 204 -16.99 12.61 1.42
CA CYS A 204 -15.70 12.91 2.03
C CYS A 204 -15.59 12.34 3.45
N LEU A 205 -16.61 12.55 4.30
CA LEU A 205 -16.60 12.08 5.67
C LEU A 205 -16.51 10.55 5.76
N ALA A 206 -17.23 9.83 4.90
CA ALA A 206 -17.16 8.37 4.83
C ALA A 206 -15.77 7.88 4.40
N VAL A 207 -15.15 8.53 3.41
CA VAL A 207 -13.77 8.23 2.99
C VAL A 207 -12.78 8.48 4.13
N VAL A 208 -12.88 9.62 4.82
CA VAL A 208 -12.02 9.96 5.96
C VAL A 208 -12.15 8.94 7.09
N GLN A 209 -13.37 8.50 7.40
CA GLN A 209 -13.61 7.47 8.41
C GLN A 209 -12.97 6.12 8.03
N PHE A 210 -13.12 5.71 6.77
CA PHE A 210 -12.52 4.46 6.29
C PHE A 210 -10.99 4.51 6.27
N VAL A 211 -10.42 5.58 5.71
CA VAL A 211 -8.96 5.75 5.66
C VAL A 211 -8.39 5.86 7.07
N GLY A 212 -9.06 6.57 7.99
CA GLY A 212 -8.68 6.65 9.39
C GLY A 212 -8.60 5.27 10.06
N SER A 213 -9.63 4.44 9.93
CA SER A 213 -9.59 3.08 10.52
C SER A 213 -8.52 2.19 9.89
N THR A 214 -8.22 2.39 8.60
CA THR A 214 -7.13 1.70 7.91
C THR A 214 -5.75 2.11 8.45
N VAL A 215 -5.56 3.40 8.73
CA VAL A 215 -4.31 3.92 9.33
C VAL A 215 -4.05 3.29 10.68
N ASP A 216 -5.07 3.17 11.52
CA ASP A 216 -4.95 2.54 12.84
C ASP A 216 -4.53 1.07 12.69
N ARG A 217 -5.17 0.32 11.80
CA ARG A 217 -4.78 -1.08 11.51
C ARG A 217 -3.33 -1.23 11.04
N ILE A 218 -2.86 -0.34 10.16
CA ILE A 218 -1.48 -0.38 9.68
C ILE A 218 -0.50 -0.16 10.85
N ARG A 219 -0.78 0.80 11.73
CA ARG A 219 0.07 1.10 12.90
C ARG A 219 0.12 -0.05 13.90
N ASP A 220 -0.97 -0.80 14.04
CA ASP A 220 -1.01 -1.95 14.95
C ASP A 220 -0.29 -3.17 14.36
N SER A 221 -0.14 -3.24 13.04
CA SER A 221 0.34 -4.43 12.32
C SER A 221 1.81 -4.36 11.86
N LEU A 222 2.37 -3.15 11.78
CA LEU A 222 3.72 -2.89 11.29
C LEU A 222 4.48 -2.01 12.28
N ASP A 223 5.81 -2.03 12.20
CA ASP A 223 6.67 -1.26 13.08
C ASP A 223 7.73 -0.44 12.32
N GLY A 224 8.32 0.54 13.02
CA GLY A 224 9.46 1.32 12.56
C GLY A 224 9.31 1.91 11.16
N LYS A 225 10.30 1.66 10.31
CA LYS A 225 10.36 2.19 8.94
C LYS A 225 9.33 1.57 8.00
N ASN A 226 8.81 0.38 8.31
CA ASN A 226 7.83 -0.28 7.46
C ASN A 226 6.49 0.46 7.51
N VAL A 227 6.09 0.95 8.68
CA VAL A 227 4.92 1.84 8.83
C VAL A 227 5.11 3.12 8.00
N GLU A 228 6.26 3.77 8.13
CA GLU A 228 6.54 5.02 7.41
C GLU A 228 6.47 4.84 5.89
N SER A 229 7.09 3.78 5.36
CA SER A 229 7.06 3.44 3.94
C SER A 229 5.63 3.17 3.44
N LEU A 230 4.86 2.36 4.17
CA LEU A 230 3.49 2.01 3.76
C LEU A 230 2.56 3.22 3.85
N MET A 231 2.67 4.03 4.91
CA MET A 231 1.90 5.28 5.05
C MET A 231 2.24 6.28 3.95
N THR A 232 3.51 6.35 3.54
CA THR A 232 3.92 7.20 2.42
C THR A 232 3.24 6.76 1.13
N GLU A 233 3.30 5.48 0.80
CA GLU A 233 2.69 4.95 -0.43
C GLU A 233 1.16 5.10 -0.42
N LEU A 234 0.49 4.75 0.69
CA LEU A 234 -0.94 4.93 0.86
C LEU A 234 -1.33 6.40 0.70
N GLY A 235 -0.62 7.32 1.35
CA GLY A 235 -0.91 8.75 1.31
C GLY A 235 -0.72 9.36 -0.08
N VAL A 236 0.33 8.96 -0.81
CA VAL A 236 0.58 9.41 -2.19
C VAL A 236 -0.51 8.90 -3.13
N ARG A 237 -0.89 7.62 -3.05
CA ARG A 237 -1.96 7.07 -3.90
C ARG A 237 -3.33 7.63 -3.54
N PHE A 238 -3.61 7.84 -2.25
CA PHE A 238 -4.83 8.49 -1.78
C PHE A 238 -4.94 9.92 -2.29
N HIS A 239 -3.87 10.72 -2.18
CA HIS A 239 -3.80 12.06 -2.76
C HIS A 239 -4.12 12.02 -4.27
N ARG A 240 -3.50 11.10 -5.03
CA ARG A 240 -3.74 10.96 -6.47
C ARG A 240 -5.22 10.70 -6.77
N VAL A 241 -5.86 9.77 -6.06
CA VAL A 241 -7.28 9.45 -6.24
C VAL A 241 -8.16 10.67 -5.98
N VAL A 242 -7.92 11.40 -4.87
CA VAL A 242 -8.70 12.61 -4.55
C VAL A 242 -8.46 13.69 -5.61
N TYR A 243 -7.21 13.97 -5.98
CA TYR A 243 -6.86 14.96 -6.99
C TYR A 243 -7.55 14.69 -8.34
N GLU A 244 -7.45 13.45 -8.84
CA GLU A 244 -8.07 13.05 -10.10
C GLU A 244 -9.60 13.12 -10.03
N HIS A 245 -10.20 12.75 -8.89
CA HIS A 245 -11.65 12.85 -8.68
C HIS A 245 -12.14 14.29 -8.74
N LEU A 246 -11.47 15.23 -8.06
CA LEU A 246 -11.87 16.64 -8.06
C LEU A 246 -11.80 17.28 -9.45
N GLN A 247 -10.94 16.79 -10.34
CA GLN A 247 -10.85 17.27 -11.72
C GLN A 247 -12.07 16.90 -12.60
N GLN A 248 -12.95 16.00 -12.13
CA GLN A 248 -14.12 15.56 -12.89
C GLN A 248 -15.34 16.47 -12.72
N PHE A 249 -15.22 17.53 -11.92
CA PHE A 249 -16.33 18.42 -11.55
C PHE A 249 -16.16 19.84 -12.09
N GLN A 250 -17.28 20.57 -12.12
CA GLN A 250 -17.28 22.02 -12.26
C GLN A 250 -17.74 22.66 -10.96
N TYR A 251 -17.17 23.83 -10.63
CA TYR A 251 -17.36 24.48 -9.34
C TYR A 251 -17.99 25.85 -9.48
N ASN A 252 -19.11 26.10 -8.81
CA ASN A 252 -19.58 27.47 -8.53
C ASN A 252 -19.06 27.93 -7.17
N SER A 253 -19.36 29.17 -6.75
CA SER A 253 -18.82 29.71 -5.49
C SER A 253 -19.19 28.88 -4.25
N ALA A 254 -20.43 28.39 -4.17
CA ALA A 254 -20.89 27.54 -3.07
C ALA A 254 -20.15 26.19 -3.06
N GLY A 255 -20.06 25.53 -4.22
CA GLY A 255 -19.33 24.27 -4.35
C GLY A 255 -17.83 24.40 -4.15
N ALA A 256 -17.23 25.55 -4.46
CA ALA A 256 -15.84 25.85 -4.15
C ALA A 256 -15.61 25.89 -2.63
N MET A 257 -16.56 26.42 -1.84
CA MET A 257 -16.50 26.35 -0.37
C MET A 257 -16.61 24.90 0.12
N CYS A 258 -17.53 24.10 -0.44
CA CYS A 258 -17.69 22.69 -0.08
C CYS A 258 -16.42 21.87 -0.32
N VAL A 259 -15.77 22.00 -1.49
CA VAL A 259 -14.52 21.27 -1.77
C VAL A 259 -13.37 21.71 -0.86
N ILE A 260 -13.31 22.98 -0.46
CA ILE A 260 -12.34 23.45 0.55
C ILE A 260 -12.61 22.79 1.90
N CYS A 261 -13.86 22.59 2.30
CA CYS A 261 -14.21 21.82 3.49
C CYS A 261 -13.77 20.35 3.35
N ASP A 262 -14.08 19.69 2.23
CA ASP A 262 -13.67 18.30 1.96
C ASP A 262 -12.14 18.12 2.07
N VAL A 263 -11.38 18.98 1.38
CA VAL A 263 -9.91 18.90 1.38
C VAL A 263 -9.34 19.21 2.77
N ASN A 264 -10.00 20.04 3.58
CA ASN A 264 -9.58 20.23 4.97
C ASN A 264 -9.81 18.99 5.84
N GLU A 265 -10.89 18.24 5.64
CA GLU A 265 -11.08 16.95 6.33
C GLU A 265 -10.05 15.91 5.87
N TYR A 266 -9.75 15.83 4.57
CA TYR A 266 -8.66 14.99 4.08
C TYR A 266 -7.30 15.40 4.69
N ARG A 267 -7.00 16.70 4.80
CA ARG A 267 -5.79 17.21 5.47
C ARG A 267 -5.70 16.79 6.93
N LYS A 268 -6.81 16.85 7.67
CA LYS A 268 -6.85 16.39 9.07
C LYS A 268 -6.58 14.89 9.15
N CYS A 269 -7.17 14.11 8.25
CA CYS A 269 -6.95 12.67 8.17
C CYS A 269 -5.48 12.33 7.89
N VAL A 270 -4.87 12.93 6.86
CA VAL A 270 -3.48 12.58 6.48
C VAL A 270 -2.42 13.11 7.44
N LYS A 271 -2.73 14.10 8.28
CA LYS A 271 -1.84 14.51 9.39
C LYS A 271 -1.58 13.37 10.37
N GLU A 272 -2.49 12.40 10.47
CA GLU A 272 -2.27 11.20 11.26
C GLU A 272 -1.31 10.23 10.60
N PHE A 273 -1.02 10.33 9.31
CA PHE A 273 -0.04 9.45 8.68
C PHE A 273 1.38 9.74 9.20
N LYS A 274 1.60 10.94 9.76
CA LYS A 274 2.91 11.45 10.22
C LYS A 274 3.97 11.45 9.11
N VAL A 275 3.54 11.57 7.85
CA VAL A 275 4.43 11.65 6.67
C VAL A 275 4.44 13.09 6.12
N PRO A 276 5.56 13.83 6.24
CA PRO A 276 5.64 15.23 5.79
C PRO A 276 5.33 15.43 4.30
N LEU A 277 5.78 14.51 3.44
CA LEU A 277 5.50 14.55 2.00
C LEU A 277 4.00 14.57 1.71
N VAL A 278 3.23 13.70 2.37
CA VAL A 278 1.77 13.59 2.17
C VAL A 278 1.07 14.84 2.67
N ASN A 279 1.50 15.40 3.79
CA ASN A 279 0.98 16.68 4.28
C ASN A 279 1.18 17.80 3.25
N SER A 280 2.38 17.92 2.69
CA SER A 280 2.69 18.91 1.66
C SER A 280 1.85 18.74 0.40
N LEU A 281 1.59 17.49 -0.02
CA LEU A 281 0.71 17.21 -1.17
C LEU A 281 -0.71 17.73 -0.93
N PHE A 282 -1.30 17.43 0.23
CA PHE A 282 -2.65 17.89 0.55
C PHE A 282 -2.72 19.40 0.87
N ASP A 283 -1.64 20.00 1.38
CA ASP A 283 -1.53 21.46 1.52
C ASP A 283 -1.54 22.16 0.15
N ALA A 284 -0.79 21.62 -0.82
CA ALA A 284 -0.82 22.10 -2.21
C ALA A 284 -2.21 21.92 -2.84
N LEU A 285 -2.86 20.77 -2.64
CA LEU A 285 -4.22 20.53 -3.12
C LEU A 285 -5.24 21.51 -2.55
N HIS A 286 -5.13 21.83 -1.26
CA HIS A 286 -5.98 22.83 -0.62
C HIS A 286 -5.75 24.23 -1.21
N ALA A 287 -4.49 24.61 -1.46
CA ALA A 287 -4.16 25.87 -2.13
C ALA A 287 -4.73 25.92 -3.57
N LEU A 288 -4.72 24.80 -4.30
CA LEU A 288 -5.37 24.69 -5.61
C LEU A 288 -6.90 24.90 -5.51
N CYS A 289 -7.55 24.32 -4.51
CA CYS A 289 -9.00 24.50 -4.31
C CYS A 289 -9.38 25.95 -4.02
N ASN A 290 -8.53 26.72 -3.35
CA ASN A 290 -8.74 28.16 -3.14
C ASN A 290 -8.85 28.94 -4.46
N LEU A 291 -8.19 28.51 -5.54
CA LEU A 291 -8.30 29.13 -6.86
C LEU A 291 -9.73 29.03 -7.43
N LEU A 292 -10.52 28.07 -6.99
CA LEU A 292 -11.91 27.89 -7.42
C LEU A 292 -12.85 28.94 -6.81
N LEU A 293 -12.46 29.54 -5.68
CA LEU A 293 -13.26 30.52 -4.94
C LEU A 293 -12.84 31.97 -5.19
N VAL A 294 -11.55 32.21 -5.39
CA VAL A 294 -10.97 33.57 -5.51
C VAL A 294 -11.65 34.37 -6.62
N LYS A 295 -11.89 35.67 -6.40
CA LYS A 295 -12.43 36.56 -7.43
C LYS A 295 -11.50 36.62 -8.66
N PRO A 296 -12.04 36.68 -9.90
CA PRO A 296 -11.25 36.73 -11.12
C PRO A 296 -10.09 37.73 -11.13
N GLU A 297 -10.32 38.92 -10.56
CA GLU A 297 -9.35 40.02 -10.46
C GLU A 297 -8.08 39.64 -9.67
N ASN A 298 -8.22 38.78 -8.67
CA ASN A 298 -7.15 38.40 -7.74
C ASN A 298 -6.44 37.10 -8.13
N LEU A 299 -6.95 36.35 -9.12
CA LEU A 299 -6.42 35.04 -9.48
C LEU A 299 -4.94 35.07 -9.85
N LYS A 300 -4.51 36.09 -10.62
CA LYS A 300 -3.11 36.20 -11.05
C LYS A 300 -2.16 36.36 -9.86
N GLN A 301 -2.55 37.17 -8.87
CA GLN A 301 -1.77 37.38 -7.65
C GLN A 301 -1.68 36.09 -6.82
N VAL A 302 -2.79 35.37 -6.65
CA VAL A 302 -2.80 34.11 -5.88
C VAL A 302 -1.96 33.03 -6.56
N CYS A 303 -2.00 32.94 -7.90
CA CYS A 303 -1.15 32.01 -8.66
C CYS A 303 0.36 32.28 -8.51
N THR A 304 0.75 33.50 -8.16
CA THR A 304 2.15 33.88 -7.91
C THR A 304 2.56 33.82 -6.44
N GLY A 305 1.64 33.47 -5.54
CA GLY A 305 1.93 33.35 -4.12
C GLY A 305 2.80 32.13 -3.78
N ASP A 306 3.49 32.19 -2.64
CA ASP A 306 4.49 31.20 -2.22
C ASP A 306 3.95 29.77 -2.12
N GLN A 307 2.66 29.59 -1.80
CA GLN A 307 2.04 28.26 -1.69
C GLN A 307 1.85 27.55 -3.03
N LEU A 308 1.82 28.30 -4.13
CA LEU A 308 1.56 27.78 -5.48
C LEU A 308 2.76 27.99 -6.44
N SER A 309 3.80 28.69 -5.99
CA SER A 309 4.97 29.03 -6.82
C SER A 309 5.79 27.81 -7.23
N GLY A 310 5.77 26.74 -6.44
CA GLY A 310 6.45 25.47 -6.72
C GLY A 310 5.69 24.51 -7.64
N LEU A 311 4.46 24.84 -8.06
CA LEU A 311 3.66 24.01 -8.96
C LEU A 311 3.79 24.46 -10.42
N ASP A 312 3.76 23.48 -11.33
CA ASP A 312 3.71 23.77 -12.76
C ASP A 312 2.47 24.60 -13.11
N ARG A 313 2.68 25.59 -13.98
CA ARG A 313 1.61 26.50 -14.42
C ARG A 313 0.44 25.75 -15.06
N SER A 314 0.71 24.64 -15.74
CA SER A 314 -0.31 23.78 -16.33
C SER A 314 -1.29 23.24 -15.28
N ILE A 315 -0.81 22.87 -14.09
CA ILE A 315 -1.64 22.37 -12.99
C ILE A 315 -2.60 23.47 -12.51
N LEU A 316 -2.07 24.69 -12.30
CA LEU A 316 -2.86 25.84 -11.89
C LEU A 316 -3.97 26.14 -12.91
N LEU A 317 -3.60 26.18 -14.19
CA LEU A 317 -4.53 26.47 -15.29
C LEU A 317 -5.60 25.37 -15.44
N ASN A 318 -5.24 24.10 -15.26
CA ASN A 318 -6.18 23.00 -15.29
C ASN A 318 -7.21 23.11 -14.16
N PHE A 319 -6.79 23.50 -12.95
CA PHE A 319 -7.72 23.72 -11.84
C PHE A 319 -8.64 24.93 -12.07
N ILE A 320 -8.10 26.05 -12.58
CA ILE A 320 -8.91 27.25 -12.87
C ILE A 320 -9.97 26.98 -13.95
N GLN A 321 -9.69 26.08 -14.91
CA GLN A 321 -10.65 25.66 -15.93
C GLN A 321 -11.89 24.95 -15.36
N LEU A 322 -11.82 24.43 -14.13
CA LEU A 322 -12.93 23.76 -13.47
C LEU A 322 -13.98 24.75 -12.93
N ARG A 323 -13.68 26.05 -12.89
CA ARG A 323 -14.66 27.05 -12.44
C ARG A 323 -15.83 27.18 -13.42
N ALA A 324 -17.04 27.24 -12.88
CA ALA A 324 -18.26 27.42 -13.66
C ALA A 324 -18.29 28.76 -14.43
N ASP A 325 -17.61 29.78 -13.90
CA ASP A 325 -17.50 31.12 -14.51
C ASP A 325 -16.32 31.26 -15.48
N TYR A 326 -15.53 30.20 -15.72
CA TYR A 326 -14.30 30.26 -16.52
C TYR A 326 -14.52 30.87 -17.92
N LYS A 327 -15.57 30.43 -18.62
CA LYS A 327 -15.92 30.90 -19.97
C LYS A 327 -16.58 32.28 -19.94
N THR A 328 -17.48 32.54 -19.00
CA THR A 328 -18.25 33.78 -18.93
C THR A 328 -17.35 34.97 -18.54
N GLN A 329 -16.38 34.74 -17.66
CA GLN A 329 -15.38 35.73 -17.25
C GLN A 329 -14.17 35.80 -18.19
N LYS A 330 -14.14 34.99 -19.25
CA LYS A 330 -13.04 34.92 -20.24
C LYS A 330 -11.66 34.77 -19.57
N LEU A 331 -11.56 33.95 -18.53
CA LEU A 331 -10.37 33.86 -17.67
C LEU A 331 -9.10 33.47 -18.43
N ALA A 332 -9.24 32.72 -19.53
CA ALA A 332 -8.13 32.41 -20.44
C ALA A 332 -7.37 33.66 -20.92
N ASN A 333 -8.05 34.79 -21.12
CA ASN A 333 -7.43 36.03 -21.56
C ASN A 333 -6.65 36.72 -20.43
N SER A 334 -7.22 36.73 -19.23
CA SER A 334 -6.62 37.34 -18.04
C SER A 334 -5.36 36.58 -17.57
N LEU A 335 -5.26 35.29 -17.92
CA LEU A 335 -4.17 34.40 -17.51
C LEU A 335 -3.14 34.14 -18.63
N ARG A 336 -3.21 34.83 -19.78
CA ARG A 336 -2.26 34.62 -20.90
C ARG A 336 -0.78 34.75 -20.49
N GLY A 337 -0.47 35.59 -19.51
CA GLY A 337 0.89 35.77 -18.98
C GLY A 337 1.37 34.67 -18.02
N LEU A 338 0.56 33.64 -17.77
CA LEU A 338 0.92 32.47 -16.96
C LEU A 338 1.12 31.20 -17.80
N ALA A 339 0.80 31.23 -19.11
CA ALA A 339 0.82 30.07 -20.00
C ALA A 339 2.17 29.87 -20.75
N THR A 340 3.15 30.73 -20.48
CA THR A 340 4.56 30.64 -20.90
C THR A 340 5.42 30.40 -19.68
#